data_AF-C9JW10-F1
#
_entry.id   AF-C9JW10-F1
#
_cell.length_a   1.000
_cell.length_b   1.000
_cell.length_c   1.000
_cell.angle_alpha   90.00
_cell.angle_beta   90.00
_cell.angle_gamma   90.00
#
_symmetry.space_group_name_H-M   'P 1'
#
loop_
_entity.id
_entity.type
_entity.pdbx_description
1 polymer ?
#
loop_
_entity_poly.entity_id
_entity_poly.type
_entity_poly.pdbx_seq_one_letter_code
_entity_poly.pdbx_strand_id
1 'polypeptide(L)'
;MLIPFSMKNCFQLLCNCQVPAAGFKKTVKNGLILQSISNDVYQNLAVEDWIHDHMNLEGKPILFFWQNSPSVVIGRHQNPWQECNLNLMREEGIKLARRRSGGGTVYHDMGNINLTFFTTKKKYDRMENLKLIVR
;
A
#
# COMPACT_ATOMS: atom_id res chain seq x y z
N MET A 1 28.78 -33.15 -5.22
CA MET A 1 27.85 -32.86 -6.33
C MET A 1 26.96 -31.72 -5.87
N LEU A 2 27.38 -30.49 -6.15
CA LEU A 2 26.74 -29.26 -5.67
C LEU A 2 25.88 -28.70 -6.82
N ILE A 3 24.58 -28.56 -6.58
CA ILE A 3 23.64 -27.90 -7.50
C ILE A 3 23.56 -26.44 -7.06
N PRO A 4 23.96 -25.46 -7.90
CA PRO A 4 23.87 -24.06 -7.53
C PRO A 4 22.43 -23.56 -7.69
N PHE A 5 21.80 -23.15 -6.58
CA PHE A 5 20.52 -22.47 -6.59
C PHE A 5 20.72 -21.03 -7.09
N SER A 6 20.13 -20.73 -8.25
CA SER A 6 20.12 -19.41 -8.86
C SER A 6 19.15 -18.50 -8.08
N MET A 7 19.67 -17.59 -7.27
CA MET A 7 18.90 -16.44 -6.80
C MET A 7 18.66 -15.49 -7.97
N LYS A 8 17.50 -15.60 -8.62
CA LYS A 8 17.05 -14.58 -9.57
C LYS A 8 16.44 -13.42 -8.78
N ASN A 9 17.13 -12.28 -8.89
CA ASN A 9 16.72 -10.94 -8.49
C ASN A 9 15.22 -10.68 -8.71
N CYS A 10 14.45 -10.57 -7.63
CA CYS A 10 13.04 -10.18 -7.68
C CYS A 10 12.81 -8.68 -7.42
N PHE A 11 13.88 -7.90 -7.25
CA PHE A 11 13.83 -6.45 -7.17
C PHE A 11 14.64 -5.84 -8.31
N GLN A 12 14.03 -5.73 -9.48
CA GLN A 12 14.50 -4.77 -10.47
C GLN A 12 14.14 -3.37 -9.95
N LEU A 13 15.07 -2.79 -9.20
CA LEU A 13 15.19 -1.34 -9.03
C LEU A 13 15.37 -0.74 -10.41
N LEU A 14 14.36 -0.05 -10.95
CA LEU A 14 14.52 0.98 -11.98
C LEU A 14 13.21 1.77 -12.09
N CYS A 15 13.10 2.82 -11.28
CA CYS A 15 12.37 4.01 -11.69
C CYS A 15 12.98 5.22 -10.96
N ASN A 16 14.04 5.78 -11.54
CA ASN A 16 14.45 7.15 -11.25
C ASN A 16 13.46 8.08 -11.94
N CYS A 17 12.25 8.21 -11.39
CA CYS A 17 11.35 9.29 -11.77
C CYS A 17 11.93 10.60 -11.21
N GLN A 18 12.53 11.41 -12.09
CA GLN A 18 12.78 12.81 -11.78
C GLN A 18 11.42 13.50 -11.61
N VAL A 19 11.00 13.68 -10.36
CA VAL A 19 9.80 14.43 -10.02
C VAL A 19 10.07 15.90 -10.38
N PRO A 20 9.30 16.52 -11.28
CA PRO A 20 9.42 17.96 -11.51
C PRO A 20 9.20 18.69 -10.19
N ALA A 21 10.02 19.70 -9.91
CA ALA A 21 10.02 20.45 -8.66
C ALA A 21 8.75 21.30 -8.50
N ALA A 22 7.60 20.66 -8.30
CA ALA A 22 6.36 21.30 -7.92
C ALA A 22 6.48 21.74 -6.45
N GLY A 23 6.91 22.99 -6.22
CA GLY A 23 6.52 23.77 -5.04
C GLY A 23 6.88 23.27 -3.63
N PHE A 24 7.73 22.25 -3.44
CA PHE A 24 8.16 21.82 -2.09
C PHE A 24 9.26 22.74 -1.53
N LYS A 25 8.91 23.60 -0.56
CA LYS A 25 9.84 24.50 0.18
C LYS A 25 10.96 23.78 0.98
N LYS A 26 10.97 22.44 1.02
CA LYS A 26 12.02 21.62 1.63
C LYS A 26 12.30 20.42 0.76
N THR A 27 13.51 20.35 0.19
CA THR A 27 14.01 19.17 -0.51
C THR A 27 14.22 18.05 0.54
N VAL A 28 13.29 17.10 0.63
CA VAL A 28 13.49 15.89 1.44
C VAL A 28 14.53 15.05 0.72
N LYS A 29 15.80 15.09 1.16
CA LYS A 29 16.91 14.41 0.46
C LYS A 29 16.73 12.88 0.38
N ASN A 30 15.93 12.24 1.23
CA ASN A 30 15.93 10.78 1.43
C ASN A 30 14.53 10.12 1.53
N GLY A 31 13.46 10.68 0.94
CA GLY A 31 12.17 9.97 0.86
C GLY A 31 12.19 8.84 -0.17
N LEU A 32 11.40 7.77 0.03
CA LEU A 32 11.24 6.69 -0.95
C LEU A 32 9.79 6.62 -1.44
N ILE A 33 9.61 6.53 -2.76
CA ILE A 33 8.30 6.30 -3.38
C ILE A 33 8.31 4.90 -3.99
N LEU A 34 7.31 4.10 -3.61
CA LEU A 34 7.12 2.75 -4.11
C LEU A 34 5.75 2.66 -4.79
N GLN A 35 5.67 1.95 -5.90
CA GLN A 35 4.41 1.61 -6.56
C GLN A 35 4.35 0.09 -6.73
N SER A 36 3.24 -0.51 -6.30
CA SER A 36 3.02 -1.92 -6.57
C SER A 36 2.70 -2.15 -8.04
N ILE A 37 3.32 -3.17 -8.62
CA ILE A 37 2.95 -3.70 -9.94
C ILE A 37 1.81 -4.72 -9.86
N SER A 38 1.48 -5.19 -8.65
CA SER A 38 0.43 -6.18 -8.44
C SER A 38 -0.92 -5.52 -8.24
N ASN A 39 -1.97 -6.13 -8.81
CA ASN A 39 -3.36 -5.79 -8.54
C ASN A 39 -4.02 -6.76 -7.56
N ASP A 40 -3.26 -7.66 -6.94
CA ASP A 40 -3.78 -8.57 -5.93
C ASP A 40 -3.80 -7.92 -4.55
N VAL A 41 -5.00 -7.82 -3.96
CA VAL A 41 -5.21 -7.20 -2.66
C VAL A 41 -4.44 -7.89 -1.53
N TYR A 42 -4.27 -9.22 -1.57
CA TYR A 42 -3.58 -9.95 -0.52
C TYR A 42 -2.08 -9.69 -0.57
N GLN A 43 -1.49 -9.69 -1.78
CA GLN A 43 -0.09 -9.34 -1.98
C GLN A 43 0.19 -7.90 -1.55
N ASN A 44 -0.65 -6.95 -1.95
CA ASN A 44 -0.43 -5.54 -1.60
C ASN A 44 -0.53 -5.29 -0.09
N LEU A 45 -1.51 -5.90 0.60
CA LEU A 45 -1.59 -5.86 2.06
C LEU A 45 -0.39 -6.54 2.74
N ALA A 46 0.11 -7.65 2.17
CA ALA A 46 1.31 -8.31 2.68
C ALA A 46 2.58 -7.45 2.51
N VAL A 47 2.69 -6.71 1.40
CA VAL A 47 3.78 -5.72 1.21
C VAL A 47 3.65 -4.60 2.24
N GLU A 48 2.43 -4.12 2.50
CA GLU A 48 2.20 -3.10 3.53
C GLU A 48 2.71 -3.56 4.91
N ASP A 49 2.31 -4.78 5.31
CA ASP A 49 2.77 -5.42 6.54
C ASP A 49 4.28 -5.62 6.55
N TRP A 50 4.86 -6.08 5.45
CA TRP A 50 6.30 -6.33 5.36
C TRP A 50 7.11 -5.04 5.51
N ILE A 51 6.70 -3.96 4.84
CA ILE A 51 7.35 -2.65 4.98
C ILE A 51 7.24 -2.17 6.43
N HIS A 52 6.08 -2.32 7.05
CA HIS A 52 5.86 -1.95 8.45
C HIS A 52 6.80 -2.69 9.41
N ASP A 53 6.96 -4.00 9.23
CA ASP A 53 7.69 -4.86 10.15
C ASP A 53 9.21 -4.85 9.91
N HIS A 54 9.68 -4.55 8.69
CA HIS A 54 11.09 -4.76 8.30
C HIS A 54 11.87 -3.51 7.87
N MET A 55 11.21 -2.42 7.47
CA MET A 55 11.93 -1.23 6.97
C MET A 55 12.26 -0.23 8.08
N ASN A 56 13.50 0.26 8.09
CA ASN A 56 13.89 1.40 8.92
C ASN A 56 13.40 2.72 8.31
N LEU A 57 12.48 3.38 9.01
CA LEU A 57 11.83 4.63 8.57
C LEU A 57 12.50 5.89 9.14
N GLU A 58 13.55 5.76 9.95
CA GLU A 58 14.27 6.90 10.55
C GLU A 58 14.95 7.74 9.46
N GLY A 59 14.52 9.00 9.33
CA GLY A 59 15.01 9.90 8.28
C GLY A 59 14.65 9.51 6.84
N LYS A 60 13.84 8.46 6.64
CA LYS A 60 13.43 7.91 5.33
C LYS A 60 11.94 7.55 5.34
N PRO A 61 11.03 8.53 5.19
CA PRO A 61 9.61 8.23 5.02
C PRO A 61 9.38 7.52 3.68
N ILE A 62 8.36 6.66 3.64
CA ILE A 62 7.99 5.90 2.44
C ILE A 62 6.55 6.23 2.06
N LEU A 63 6.32 6.51 0.78
CA LEU A 63 4.98 6.56 0.20
C LEU A 63 4.80 5.36 -0.72
N PHE A 64 3.80 4.54 -0.42
CA PHE A 64 3.46 3.35 -1.20
C PHE A 64 2.12 3.54 -1.92
N PHE A 65 2.16 3.46 -3.25
CA PHE A 65 1.01 3.52 -4.15
C PHE A 65 0.61 2.13 -4.61
N TRP A 66 -0.69 1.83 -4.58
CA TRP A 66 -1.18 0.53 -5.03
C TRP A 66 -2.65 0.58 -5.42
N GLN A 67 -3.04 -0.33 -6.31
CA GLN A 67 -4.42 -0.51 -6.77
C GLN A 67 -4.74 -2.00 -6.75
N ASN A 68 -6.01 -2.34 -6.60
CA ASN A 68 -6.45 -3.73 -6.57
C ASN A 68 -7.49 -3.98 -7.66
N SER A 69 -7.49 -5.21 -8.18
CA SER A 69 -8.67 -5.78 -8.85
C SER A 69 -9.90 -5.72 -7.93
N PRO A 70 -11.14 -5.82 -8.45
CA PRO A 70 -12.38 -5.82 -7.68
C PRO A 70 -12.26 -6.56 -6.33
N SER A 71 -12.32 -5.81 -5.25
CA SER A 71 -12.15 -6.32 -3.90
C SER A 71 -12.88 -5.49 -2.86
N VAL A 72 -13.43 -6.15 -1.84
CA VAL A 72 -13.95 -5.52 -0.63
C VAL A 72 -12.92 -5.67 0.47
N VAL A 73 -12.51 -4.56 1.07
CA VAL A 73 -11.53 -4.52 2.15
C VAL A 73 -12.21 -4.10 3.45
N ILE A 74 -12.36 -5.06 4.38
CA ILE A 74 -12.95 -4.82 5.70
C ILE A 74 -11.87 -4.46 6.74
N GLY A 75 -12.26 -3.66 7.73
CA GLY A 75 -11.41 -3.34 8.87
C GLY A 75 -11.13 -4.54 9.78
N ARG A 76 -10.08 -4.44 10.59
CA ARG A 76 -9.56 -5.52 11.44
C ARG A 76 -10.60 -6.21 12.34
N HIS A 77 -11.60 -5.47 12.81
CA HIS A 77 -12.59 -5.92 13.79
C HIS A 77 -14.03 -6.02 13.23
N GLN A 78 -14.21 -5.94 11.91
CA GLN A 78 -15.55 -5.96 11.31
C GLN A 78 -16.06 -7.38 10.99
N ASN A 79 -17.38 -7.53 10.97
CA ASN A 79 -18.07 -8.75 10.55
C ASN A 79 -18.39 -8.68 9.04
N PRO A 80 -17.77 -9.50 8.17
CA PRO A 80 -18.01 -9.44 6.72
C PRO A 80 -19.47 -9.67 6.32
N TRP A 81 -20.21 -10.50 7.05
CA TRP A 81 -21.63 -10.78 6.75
C TRP A 81 -22.54 -9.59 7.00
N GLN A 82 -22.14 -8.68 7.89
CA GLN A 82 -22.91 -7.45 8.19
C GLN A 82 -22.57 -6.32 7.23
N GLU A 83 -21.36 -6.33 6.68
CA GLU A 83 -20.79 -5.18 5.97
C GLU A 83 -20.92 -5.26 4.45
N CYS A 84 -21.04 -6.46 3.88
CA CYS A 84 -21.04 -6.65 2.44
C CYS A 84 -21.85 -7.87 2.00
N ASN A 85 -22.33 -7.84 0.76
CA ASN A 85 -23.07 -8.93 0.15
C ASN A 85 -22.11 -10.02 -0.36
N LEU A 86 -21.79 -10.97 0.52
CA LEU A 86 -20.85 -12.06 0.22
C LEU A 86 -21.33 -13.00 -0.89
N ASN A 87 -22.63 -13.11 -1.13
CA ASN A 87 -23.16 -13.98 -2.19
C ASN A 87 -22.87 -13.35 -3.56
N LEU A 88 -23.26 -12.09 -3.75
CA LEU A 88 -22.94 -11.33 -4.96
C LEU A 88 -21.43 -11.28 -5.22
N MET A 89 -20.63 -11.06 -4.17
CA MET A 89 -19.16 -11.04 -4.33
C MET A 89 -18.60 -12.36 -4.84
N ARG A 90 -19.14 -13.51 -4.40
CA ARG A 90 -18.70 -14.82 -4.90
C ARG A 90 -19.12 -15.04 -6.35
N GLU A 91 -20.34 -14.62 -6.70
CA GLU A 91 -20.87 -14.72 -8.06
C GLU A 91 -20.06 -13.87 -9.05
N GLU A 92 -19.70 -12.65 -8.67
CA GLU A 92 -18.96 -11.69 -9.50
C GLU A 92 -17.42 -11.82 -9.39
N GLY A 93 -16.92 -12.79 -8.60
CA GLY A 93 -15.48 -12.98 -8.41
C GLY A 93 -14.76 -11.85 -7.66
N ILE A 94 -15.48 -11.06 -6.86
CA ILE A 94 -14.95 -9.97 -6.05
C ILE A 94 -14.25 -10.54 -4.81
N LYS A 95 -12.98 -10.19 -4.62
CA LYS A 95 -12.17 -10.68 -3.50
C LYS A 95 -12.61 -10.05 -2.17
N LEU A 96 -12.52 -10.79 -1.07
CA LEU A 96 -12.71 -10.26 0.28
C LEU A 96 -11.37 -10.27 1.02
N ALA A 97 -10.93 -9.11 1.50
CA ALA A 97 -9.71 -8.99 2.30
C ALA A 97 -9.98 -8.28 3.63
N ARG A 98 -9.24 -8.67 4.68
CA ARG A 98 -9.25 -7.99 5.98
C ARG A 98 -7.90 -7.32 6.20
N ARG A 99 -7.88 -6.00 6.34
CA ARG A 99 -6.64 -5.25 6.62
C ARG A 99 -6.30 -5.24 8.12
N ARG A 100 -5.03 -5.00 8.45
CA ARG A 100 -4.57 -4.88 9.85
C ARG A 100 -5.13 -3.65 10.57
N SER A 101 -5.36 -2.56 9.84
CA SER A 101 -5.91 -1.33 10.39
C SER A 101 -7.42 -1.44 10.71
N GLY A 102 -7.87 -0.61 11.65
CA GLY A 102 -9.29 -0.46 11.96
C GLY A 102 -10.05 0.37 10.91
N GLY A 103 -11.24 0.86 11.28
CA GLY A 103 -12.11 1.64 10.39
C GLY A 103 -13.17 0.78 9.70
N GLY A 104 -13.83 1.35 8.68
CA GLY A 104 -14.96 0.73 7.98
C GLY A 104 -14.58 -0.14 6.78
N THR A 105 -15.59 -0.55 6.04
CA THR A 105 -15.49 -1.36 4.83
C THR A 105 -15.44 -0.48 3.59
N VAL A 106 -14.56 -0.79 2.64
CA VAL A 106 -14.43 -0.06 1.37
C VAL A 106 -14.35 -1.02 0.19
N TYR A 107 -14.82 -0.58 -0.98
CA TYR A 107 -14.70 -1.31 -2.23
C TYR A 107 -13.56 -0.72 -3.07
N HIS A 108 -12.72 -1.59 -3.62
CA HIS A 108 -11.60 -1.23 -4.48
C HIS A 108 -11.79 -1.86 -5.85
N ASP A 109 -11.44 -1.09 -6.88
CA ASP A 109 -11.23 -1.53 -8.24
C ASP A 109 -10.04 -0.77 -8.85
N MET A 110 -9.86 -0.85 -10.17
CA MET A 110 -8.79 -0.14 -10.87
C MET A 110 -9.00 1.39 -10.96
N GLY A 111 -10.18 1.89 -10.61
CA GLY A 111 -10.47 3.32 -10.48
C GLY A 111 -10.09 3.88 -9.11
N ASN A 112 -9.93 3.03 -8.10
CA ASN A 112 -9.53 3.42 -6.76
C ASN A 112 -7.99 3.38 -6.58
N ILE A 113 -7.41 4.46 -6.05
CA ILE A 113 -5.99 4.54 -5.71
C ILE A 113 -5.80 4.45 -4.20
N ASN A 114 -4.96 3.52 -3.74
CA ASN A 114 -4.59 3.38 -2.34
C ASN A 114 -3.21 4.01 -2.09
N LEU A 115 -3.13 4.78 -1.00
CA LEU A 115 -1.93 5.47 -0.55
C LEU A 115 -1.61 5.05 0.88
N THR A 116 -0.41 4.50 1.09
CA THR A 116 0.09 4.22 2.44
C THR A 116 1.32 5.09 2.73
N PHE A 117 1.24 5.87 3.79
CA PHE A 117 2.33 6.73 4.27
C PHE A 117 3.01 6.08 5.47
N PHE A 118 4.25 5.61 5.27
CA PHE A 118 5.06 5.04 6.34
C PHE A 118 5.98 6.11 6.92
N THR A 119 5.87 6.31 8.23
CA THR A 119 6.71 7.22 9.02
C THR A 119 7.08 6.58 10.35
N THR A 120 8.10 7.11 11.02
CA THR A 120 8.34 6.75 12.42
C THR A 120 7.20 7.27 13.30
N LYS A 121 6.99 6.63 14.46
CA LYS A 121 5.94 7.04 15.42
C LYS A 121 6.01 8.53 15.78
N LYS A 122 7.23 9.10 15.88
CA LYS A 122 7.46 10.52 16.19
C LYS A 122 7.04 11.48 15.07
N LYS A 123 7.01 10.99 13.83
CA LYS A 123 6.68 11.76 12.63
C LYS A 123 5.28 11.44 12.07
N TYR A 124 4.51 10.65 12.80
CA TYR A 124 3.16 10.28 12.39
C TYR A 124 2.20 11.47 12.51
N ASP A 125 1.81 12.04 11.37
CA ASP A 125 0.78 13.06 11.26
C ASP A 125 -0.14 12.77 10.08
N ARG A 126 -1.39 12.36 10.38
CA ARG A 126 -2.40 12.07 9.35
C ARG A 126 -2.84 13.32 8.59
N MET A 127 -2.90 14.47 9.25
CA MET A 127 -3.39 15.70 8.66
C MET A 127 -2.36 16.27 7.67
N GLU A 128 -1.08 16.12 7.96
CA GLU A 128 -0.01 16.45 7.00
C GLU A 128 -0.13 15.63 5.72
N ASN A 129 -0.36 14.31 5.83
CA ASN A 129 -0.55 13.44 4.67
C ASN A 129 -1.76 13.85 3.82
N LEU A 130 -2.89 14.17 4.46
CA LEU A 130 -4.09 14.61 3.74
C LEU A 130 -3.88 15.96 3.03
N LYS A 131 -3.18 16.90 3.66
CA LYS A 131 -2.82 18.19 3.04
C LYS A 131 -1.92 18.02 1.82
N LEU A 132 -1.08 16.97 1.81
CA LEU A 132 -0.26 16.64 0.64
C LEU A 132 -1.13 16.19 -0.54
N ILE A 133 -2.21 15.45 -0.29
CA ILE A 133 -3.12 14.94 -1.32
C ILE A 133 -4.01 16.05 -1.91
N VAL A 134 -4.42 17.03 -1.08
CA VAL A 134 -5.31 18.12 -1.50
C VAL A 134 -4.59 19.20 -2.33
N ARG A 135 -3.26 19.26 -2.26
CA ARG A 135 -2.45 20.25 -2.99
C ARG A 135 -2.24 19.87 -4.43
#